data_AF-B1M030-F1
#
_entry.id   AF-B1M030-F1
#
_cell.length_a   1.000
_cell.length_b   1.000
_cell.length_c   1.000
_cell.angle_alpha   90.00
_cell.angle_beta   90.00
_cell.angle_gamma   90.00
#
_symmetry.space_group_name_H-M   'P 1'
#
loop_
_entity.id
_entity.type
_entity.pdbx_description
1 polymer ?
#
loop_
_entity_poly.entity_id
_entity_poly.type
_entity_poly.pdbx_seq_one_letter_code
_entity_poly.pdbx_strand_id
1 'polypeptide(L)'
;MRKFAALLAATLAAMLAVPKMIFEGGKWVLRAAFAPPTPAGAEIEEALDAVRAAAAPTEAPSAPAADTVPTADAVRKASMSEAADAVREWGRLARAYATSRLTSEPEPDLRALDEAAESWLRGLTDAECQRLLDYGVQRVSDHMLGAHPISGLSRCQQYPSWAPAIVLADVPGDERYDAVRADLARDPASVPGYRVAA
;
A
#
# COMPACT_ATOMS: atom_id res chain seq x y z
N MET A 1 -9.98 -30.91 -22.55
CA MET A 1 -10.38 -31.04 -21.12
C MET A 1 -9.28 -31.58 -20.20
N ARG A 2 -8.47 -32.59 -20.58
CA ARG A 2 -7.38 -33.13 -19.72
C ARG A 2 -6.29 -32.14 -19.26
N LYS A 3 -6.04 -31.06 -20.02
CA LYS A 3 -5.00 -30.07 -19.67
C LYS A 3 -5.43 -29.06 -18.60
N PHE A 4 -6.74 -28.86 -18.40
CA PHE A 4 -7.27 -27.97 -17.35
C PHE A 4 -7.23 -28.63 -15.97
N ALA A 5 -7.43 -29.95 -15.89
CA ALA A 5 -7.34 -30.70 -14.64
C ALA A 5 -5.92 -30.73 -14.05
N ALA A 6 -4.88 -30.74 -14.90
CA ALA A 6 -3.49 -30.72 -14.46
C ALA A 6 -3.08 -29.39 -13.82
N LEU A 7 -3.65 -28.27 -14.29
CA LEU A 7 -3.31 -26.93 -13.79
C LEU A 7 -3.99 -26.62 -12.44
N LEU A 8 -5.16 -27.21 -12.20
CA LEU A 8 -5.89 -27.08 -10.93
C LEU A 8 -5.30 -27.96 -9.81
N ALA A 9 -4.72 -29.11 -10.15
CA ALA A 9 -4.04 -29.97 -9.19
C ALA A 9 -2.71 -29.37 -8.68
N ALA A 10 -1.99 -28.63 -9.54
CA ALA A 10 -0.74 -27.97 -9.16
C ALA A 10 -0.94 -26.79 -8.19
N THR A 11 -2.07 -26.09 -8.29
CA THR A 11 -2.39 -24.93 -7.44
C THR A 11 -2.85 -25.34 -6.04
N LEU A 12 -3.58 -26.45 -5.90
CA LEU A 12 -3.98 -27.01 -4.60
C LEU A 12 -2.79 -27.58 -3.80
N ALA A 13 -1.78 -28.14 -4.46
CA ALA A 13 -0.59 -28.66 -3.78
C ALA A 13 0.30 -27.55 -3.17
N ALA A 14 0.30 -26.34 -3.75
CA ALA A 14 1.08 -25.20 -3.25
C ALA A 14 0.53 -24.60 -1.95
N MET A 15 -0.78 -24.77 -1.66
CA MET A 15 -1.41 -24.19 -0.46
C MET A 15 -1.26 -25.03 0.82
N LEU A 16 -0.80 -26.28 0.74
CA LEU A 16 -0.64 -27.15 1.91
C LEU A 16 0.79 -27.18 2.50
N ALA A 17 1.77 -26.55 1.85
CA ALA A 17 3.16 -26.52 2.33
C ALA A 17 3.50 -25.30 3.22
N VAL A 18 2.64 -24.28 3.25
CA VAL A 18 2.91 -23.02 3.95
C VAL A 18 2.82 -23.11 5.50
N PRO A 19 1.89 -23.88 6.10
CA PRO A 19 1.74 -23.86 7.57
C PRO A 19 2.91 -24.48 8.34
N LYS A 20 3.64 -25.44 7.75
CA LYS A 20 4.74 -26.14 8.44
C LYS A 20 5.97 -25.26 8.63
N MET A 21 6.22 -24.30 7.75
CA MET A 21 7.37 -23.40 7.86
C MET A 21 7.20 -22.35 8.97
N ILE A 22 5.96 -21.91 9.24
CA ILE A 22 5.68 -20.95 10.32
C ILE A 22 5.92 -21.57 11.70
N PHE A 23 5.63 -22.86 11.86
CA PHE A 23 5.80 -23.57 13.14
C PHE A 23 7.27 -23.87 13.45
N GLU A 24 8.09 -24.19 12.44
CA GLU A 24 9.55 -24.38 12.59
C GLU A 24 10.26 -23.06 12.92
N GLY A 25 9.84 -21.94 12.31
CA GLY A 25 10.39 -20.60 12.58
C GLY A 25 10.21 -20.15 14.04
N GLY A 26 9.06 -20.45 14.65
CA GLY A 26 8.80 -20.12 16.05
C GLY A 26 9.71 -20.85 17.05
N LYS A 27 10.17 -22.07 16.72
CA LYS A 27 11.00 -22.90 17.59
C LYS A 27 12.44 -22.38 17.72
N TRP A 28 12.94 -21.71 16.67
CA TRP A 28 14.26 -21.08 16.66
C TRP A 28 14.30 -19.76 17.45
N VAL A 29 13.23 -18.95 17.38
CA VAL A 29 13.10 -17.71 18.17
C VAL A 29 13.12 -17.99 19.68
N LEU A 30 12.43 -19.06 20.12
CA LEU A 30 12.43 -19.49 21.51
C LEU A 30 13.79 -20.02 21.98
N ARG A 31 14.58 -20.63 21.08
CA ARG A 31 15.94 -21.10 21.41
C ARG A 31 16.92 -19.94 21.56
N ALA A 32 16.76 -18.87 20.79
CA ALA A 32 17.57 -17.65 20.89
C ALA A 32 17.24 -16.82 22.15
N ALA A 33 15.98 -16.81 22.60
CA ALA A 33 15.56 -16.03 23.77
C ALA A 33 16.00 -16.61 25.12
N PHE A 34 16.38 -17.89 25.18
CA PHE A 34 16.68 -18.60 26.43
C PHE A 34 18.08 -19.27 26.48
N ALA A 35 18.96 -18.98 25.53
CA ALA A 35 20.34 -19.49 25.58
C ALA A 35 21.21 -18.60 26.50
N PRO A 36 21.94 -19.17 27.48
CA PRO A 36 22.87 -18.41 28.31
C PRO A 36 24.08 -17.93 27.48
N PRO A 37 24.62 -16.73 27.75
CA PRO A 37 25.75 -16.20 27.00
C PRO A 37 27.03 -16.99 27.31
N THR A 38 27.62 -17.62 26.29
CA THR A 38 28.96 -18.20 26.36
C THR A 38 30.02 -17.10 26.22
N PRO A 39 31.15 -17.18 26.96
CA PRO A 39 32.20 -16.17 26.93
C PRO A 39 33.00 -16.23 25.61
N ALA A 40 33.18 -15.05 25.00
CA ALA A 40 33.92 -14.87 23.76
C ALA A 40 35.41 -15.18 23.95
N GLY A 41 35.96 -16.06 23.09
CA GLY A 41 37.41 -16.24 23.01
C GLY A 41 37.94 -17.51 22.34
N ALA A 42 37.12 -18.54 22.08
CA ALA A 42 37.65 -19.83 21.61
C ALA A 42 37.28 -20.24 20.16
N GLU A 43 36.29 -19.63 19.51
CA GLU A 43 35.73 -20.19 18.26
C GLU A 43 36.29 -19.59 16.96
N ILE A 44 37.13 -18.56 17.03
CA ILE A 44 37.63 -17.87 15.81
C ILE A 44 38.79 -18.66 15.16
N GLU A 45 39.63 -19.32 15.95
CA GLU A 45 40.75 -20.10 15.41
C GLU A 45 40.28 -21.46 14.84
N GLU A 46 39.29 -22.10 15.46
CA GLU A 46 38.75 -23.37 14.97
C GLU A 46 37.88 -23.19 13.70
N ALA A 47 37.21 -22.03 13.56
CA ALA A 47 36.46 -21.69 12.36
C ALA A 47 37.35 -21.43 11.13
N LEU A 48 38.57 -20.93 11.32
CA LEU A 48 39.51 -20.69 10.21
C LEU A 48 40.18 -21.96 9.71
N ASP A 49 40.49 -22.92 10.58
CA ASP A 49 41.04 -24.21 10.18
C ASP A 49 40.00 -25.09 9.47
N ALA A 50 38.72 -25.00 9.85
CA ALA A 50 37.62 -25.68 9.16
C ALA A 50 37.43 -25.20 7.70
N VAL A 51 37.63 -23.90 7.44
CA VAL A 51 37.54 -23.32 6.09
C VAL A 51 38.71 -23.79 5.20
N ARG A 52 39.88 -24.05 5.79
CA ARG A 52 41.05 -24.53 5.05
C ARG A 52 40.94 -26.02 4.69
N ALA A 53 40.28 -26.81 5.53
CA ALA A 53 39.97 -28.22 5.25
C ALA A 53 38.86 -28.40 4.19
N ALA A 54 37.97 -27.41 4.02
CA ALA A 54 36.85 -27.46 3.08
C ALA A 54 37.21 -27.13 1.60
N ALA A 55 38.48 -26.83 1.30
CA ALA A 55 38.94 -26.48 -0.05
C ALA A 55 39.34 -27.68 -0.94
N ALA A 56 38.91 -28.90 -0.59
CA ALA A 56 38.98 -30.06 -1.49
C ALA A 56 37.70 -30.13 -2.35
N PRO A 57 37.79 -30.39 -3.67
CA PRO A 57 36.63 -30.35 -4.54
C PRO A 57 35.75 -31.58 -4.30
N THR A 58 34.58 -31.39 -3.71
CA THR A 58 33.51 -32.39 -3.64
C THR A 58 32.16 -31.69 -3.75
N GLU A 59 31.24 -32.36 -4.46
CA GLU A 59 29.97 -31.87 -5.00
C GLU A 59 29.04 -31.17 -4.00
N ALA A 60 28.28 -30.21 -4.54
CA ALA A 60 27.36 -29.34 -3.83
C ALA A 60 26.19 -30.05 -3.14
N PRO A 61 25.80 -29.54 -1.95
CA PRO A 61 24.43 -29.16 -1.69
C PRO A 61 24.32 -27.68 -1.28
N SER A 62 23.23 -27.05 -1.72
CA SER A 62 22.88 -25.63 -1.54
C SER A 62 23.22 -25.03 -0.19
N ALA A 63 23.95 -23.91 -0.22
CA ALA A 63 24.06 -22.99 0.90
C ALA A 63 22.69 -22.37 1.25
N PRO A 64 22.39 -22.16 2.55
CA PRO A 64 21.18 -21.47 2.98
C PRO A 64 21.26 -19.99 2.60
N ALA A 65 20.19 -19.50 1.97
CA ALA A 65 20.03 -18.12 1.56
C ALA A 65 20.08 -17.17 2.78
N ALA A 66 20.83 -16.10 2.58
CA ALA A 66 21.15 -15.06 3.54
C ALA A 66 19.94 -14.48 4.28
N ASP A 67 20.17 -14.14 5.56
CA ASP A 67 19.44 -13.13 6.30
C ASP A 67 19.24 -11.89 5.42
N THR A 68 18.01 -11.72 4.92
CA THR A 68 17.62 -10.56 4.14
C THR A 68 16.85 -9.63 5.06
N VAL A 69 17.59 -8.76 5.75
CA VAL A 69 17.02 -7.52 6.29
C VAL A 69 16.38 -6.79 5.09
N PRO A 70 15.05 -6.55 5.10
CA PRO A 70 14.41 -5.85 3.99
C PRO A 70 15.07 -4.49 3.84
N THR A 71 15.55 -4.21 2.62
CA THR A 71 16.19 -2.95 2.31
C THR A 71 15.20 -1.80 2.54
N ALA A 72 15.71 -0.62 2.88
CA ALA A 72 14.87 0.57 3.08
C ALA A 72 13.96 0.86 1.87
N ASP A 73 14.39 0.49 0.66
CA ASP A 73 13.60 0.60 -0.56
C ASP A 73 12.44 -0.40 -0.63
N ALA A 74 12.62 -1.63 -0.14
CA ALA A 74 11.53 -2.61 -0.06
C ALA A 74 10.46 -2.16 0.96
N VAL A 75 10.86 -1.63 2.11
CA VAL A 75 9.95 -1.07 3.11
C VAL A 75 9.20 0.15 2.56
N ARG A 76 9.90 1.07 1.87
CA ARG A 76 9.27 2.23 1.24
C ARG A 76 8.26 1.82 0.17
N LYS A 77 8.60 0.84 -0.67
CA LYS A 77 7.70 0.34 -1.72
C LYS A 77 6.45 -0.32 -1.14
N ALA A 78 6.58 -1.10 -0.07
CA ALA A 78 5.45 -1.68 0.64
C ALA A 78 4.52 -0.60 1.20
N SER A 79 5.08 0.41 1.88
CA SER A 79 4.32 1.56 2.40
C SER A 79 3.59 2.35 1.29
N MET A 80 4.22 2.55 0.13
CA MET A 80 3.55 3.20 -1.00
C MET A 80 2.43 2.33 -1.61
N SER A 81 2.59 1.01 -1.60
CA SER A 81 1.54 0.09 -2.05
C SER A 81 0.33 0.13 -1.12
N GLU A 82 0.56 0.09 0.20
CA GLU A 82 -0.50 0.21 1.21
C GLU A 82 -1.24 1.54 1.09
N ALA A 83 -0.52 2.64 0.89
CA ALA A 83 -1.13 3.94 0.63
C ALA A 83 -1.98 3.91 -0.64
N ALA A 84 -1.47 3.36 -1.75
CA ALA A 84 -2.23 3.26 -3.00
C ALA A 84 -3.50 2.41 -2.88
N ASP A 85 -3.48 1.37 -2.04
CA ASP A 85 -4.66 0.55 -1.78
C ASP A 85 -5.68 1.28 -0.89
N ALA A 86 -5.23 2.03 0.13
CA ALA A 86 -6.08 2.89 0.92
C ALA A 86 -6.76 3.97 0.08
N VAL A 87 -6.02 4.62 -0.84
CA VAL A 87 -6.57 5.59 -1.79
C VAL A 87 -7.67 4.96 -2.65
N ARG A 88 -7.45 3.76 -3.19
CA ARG A 88 -8.45 3.06 -4.01
C ARG A 88 -9.67 2.66 -3.18
N GLU A 89 -9.48 2.28 -1.93
CA GLU A 89 -10.58 1.95 -1.03
C GLU A 89 -11.49 3.15 -0.77
N TRP A 90 -10.92 4.34 -0.57
CA TRP A 90 -11.70 5.56 -0.39
C TRP A 90 -12.65 5.84 -1.54
N GLY A 91 -12.16 5.71 -2.78
CA GLY A 91 -13.00 5.87 -3.98
C GLY A 91 -14.06 4.77 -4.13
N ARG A 92 -13.79 3.54 -3.66
CA ARG A 92 -14.79 2.46 -3.64
C ARG A 92 -15.90 2.78 -2.65
N LEU A 93 -15.55 3.17 -1.42
CA LEU A 93 -16.50 3.53 -0.37
C LEU A 93 -17.35 4.74 -0.77
N ALA A 94 -16.75 5.78 -1.33
CA ALA A 94 -17.46 6.95 -1.83
C ALA A 94 -18.51 6.60 -2.89
N ARG A 95 -18.16 5.72 -3.85
CA ARG A 95 -19.09 5.24 -4.87
C ARG A 95 -20.18 4.35 -4.28
N ALA A 96 -19.82 3.43 -3.39
CA ALA A 96 -20.80 2.58 -2.71
C ALA A 96 -21.82 3.41 -1.91
N TYR A 97 -21.35 4.45 -1.23
CA TYR A 97 -22.20 5.40 -0.51
C TYR A 97 -23.13 6.19 -1.45
N ALA A 98 -22.59 6.68 -2.57
CA ALA A 98 -23.41 7.35 -3.58
C ALA A 98 -24.49 6.41 -4.15
N THR A 99 -24.16 5.15 -4.42
CA THR A 99 -25.13 4.14 -4.85
C THR A 99 -26.18 3.88 -3.77
N SER A 100 -25.80 3.65 -2.51
CA SER A 100 -26.76 3.38 -1.43
C SER A 100 -27.69 4.56 -1.19
N ARG A 101 -27.23 5.80 -1.43
CA ARG A 101 -28.04 7.02 -1.28
C ARG A 101 -29.07 7.19 -2.39
N LEU A 102 -28.73 6.79 -3.62
CA LEU A 102 -29.60 6.93 -4.79
C LEU A 102 -30.49 5.71 -5.04
N THR A 103 -30.25 4.62 -4.32
CA THR A 103 -30.95 3.34 -4.48
C THR A 103 -31.45 2.84 -3.13
N SER A 104 -31.91 1.58 -3.06
CA SER A 104 -32.29 0.92 -1.80
C SER A 104 -31.20 -0.04 -1.29
N GLU A 105 -29.97 0.08 -1.79
CA GLU A 105 -28.84 -0.70 -1.29
C GLU A 105 -28.45 -0.26 0.13
N PRO A 106 -27.93 -1.18 0.98
CA PRO A 106 -27.48 -0.83 2.32
C PRO A 106 -26.29 0.14 2.30
N GLU A 107 -26.22 1.06 3.26
CA GLU A 107 -25.10 1.99 3.43
C GLU A 107 -23.81 1.22 3.75
N PRO A 108 -22.68 1.49 3.04
CA PRO A 108 -21.40 0.85 3.33
C PRO A 108 -20.82 1.32 4.67
N ASP A 109 -19.92 0.52 5.25
CA ASP A 109 -19.16 0.93 6.44
C ASP A 109 -18.10 1.98 6.06
N LEU A 110 -18.26 3.21 6.57
CA LEU A 110 -17.38 4.34 6.27
C LEU A 110 -16.19 4.48 7.24
N ARG A 111 -16.02 3.57 8.22
CA ARG A 111 -14.96 3.67 9.24
C ARG A 111 -13.53 3.67 8.71
N ALA A 112 -13.31 3.27 7.45
CA ALA A 112 -12.01 3.35 6.79
C ALA A 112 -11.69 4.75 6.21
N LEU A 113 -12.68 5.63 6.16
CA LEU A 113 -12.50 7.05 5.83
C LEU A 113 -12.11 7.83 7.09
N ASP A 114 -11.43 8.96 6.88
CA ASP A 114 -11.29 9.93 7.97
C ASP A 114 -12.56 10.76 8.15
N GLU A 115 -12.63 11.48 9.26
CA GLU A 115 -13.80 12.29 9.63
C GLU A 115 -14.16 13.33 8.57
N ALA A 116 -13.16 13.90 7.89
CA ALA A 116 -13.39 14.92 6.87
C ALA A 116 -13.96 14.33 5.57
N ALA A 117 -13.44 13.20 5.11
CA ALA A 117 -13.95 12.48 3.95
C ALA A 117 -15.36 11.94 4.21
N GLU A 118 -15.62 11.41 5.41
CA GLU A 118 -16.96 11.00 5.82
C GLU A 118 -17.92 12.20 5.85
N SER A 119 -17.53 13.31 6.48
CA SER A 119 -18.34 14.53 6.56
C SER A 119 -18.66 15.08 5.16
N TRP A 120 -17.66 15.11 4.28
CA TRP A 120 -17.82 15.51 2.89
C TRP A 120 -18.84 14.62 2.16
N LEU A 121 -18.71 13.30 2.24
CA LEU A 121 -19.65 12.36 1.62
C LEU A 121 -21.08 12.56 2.12
N ARG A 122 -21.26 12.70 3.43
CA ARG A 122 -22.57 12.94 4.04
C ARG A 122 -23.19 14.27 3.58
N GLY A 123 -22.35 15.28 3.33
CA GLY A 123 -22.75 16.60 2.85
C GLY A 123 -23.12 16.68 1.37
N LEU A 124 -22.84 15.66 0.55
CA LEU A 124 -23.16 15.68 -0.87
C LEU A 124 -24.67 15.71 -1.13
N THR A 125 -25.07 16.42 -2.16
CA THR A 125 -26.42 16.38 -2.72
C THR A 125 -26.62 15.16 -3.62
N ASP A 126 -27.88 14.80 -3.92
CA ASP A 126 -28.17 13.66 -4.80
C ASP A 126 -27.62 13.87 -6.22
N ALA A 127 -27.59 15.12 -6.70
CA ALA A 127 -26.97 15.47 -7.99
C ALA A 127 -25.44 15.25 -7.97
N GLU A 128 -24.78 15.59 -6.86
CA GLU A 128 -23.36 15.32 -6.67
C GLU A 128 -23.08 13.82 -6.51
N CYS A 129 -23.93 13.07 -5.81
CA CYS A 129 -23.84 11.61 -5.75
C CYS A 129 -23.97 10.99 -7.14
N GLN A 130 -24.92 11.46 -7.96
CA GLN A 130 -25.06 10.98 -9.34
C GLN A 130 -23.80 11.31 -10.15
N ARG A 131 -23.26 12.51 -9.97
CA ARG A 131 -22.02 12.95 -10.61
C ARG A 131 -20.83 12.08 -10.22
N LEU A 132 -20.72 11.63 -8.97
CA LEU A 132 -19.66 10.71 -8.53
C LEU A 132 -19.71 9.38 -9.29
N LEU A 133 -20.91 8.88 -9.57
CA LEU A 133 -21.11 7.60 -10.26
C LEU A 133 -20.71 7.64 -11.75
N ASP A 134 -20.63 8.84 -12.35
CA ASP A 134 -20.13 9.04 -13.72
C ASP A 134 -18.63 8.74 -13.85
N TYR A 135 -17.88 8.70 -12.74
CA TYR A 135 -16.42 8.57 -12.73
C TYR A 135 -15.95 7.24 -12.13
N GLY A 136 -14.79 6.77 -12.61
CA GLY A 136 -14.10 5.60 -12.07
C GLY A 136 -13.64 5.80 -10.62
N VAL A 137 -13.48 4.68 -9.87
CA VAL A 137 -12.98 4.68 -8.48
C VAL A 137 -11.72 5.54 -8.32
N GLN A 138 -10.73 5.36 -9.19
CA GLN A 138 -9.48 6.12 -9.11
C GLN A 138 -9.71 7.63 -9.21
N ARG A 139 -10.57 8.06 -10.14
CA ARG A 139 -10.85 9.49 -10.34
C ARG A 139 -11.59 10.09 -9.14
N VAL A 140 -12.47 9.32 -8.51
CA VAL A 140 -13.14 9.73 -7.26
C VAL A 140 -12.13 9.82 -6.12
N SER A 141 -11.25 8.84 -5.97
CA SER A 141 -10.16 8.89 -4.99
C SER A 141 -9.28 10.13 -5.17
N ASP A 142 -8.87 10.41 -6.40
CA ASP A 142 -8.04 11.57 -6.72
C ASP A 142 -8.77 12.88 -6.39
N HIS A 143 -10.10 12.94 -6.57
CA HIS A 143 -10.91 14.09 -6.17
C HIS A 143 -10.99 14.26 -4.66
N MET A 144 -11.22 13.18 -3.92
CA MET A 144 -11.25 13.19 -2.44
C MET A 144 -9.94 13.66 -1.83
N LEU A 145 -8.82 13.32 -2.48
CA LEU A 145 -7.49 13.76 -2.07
C LEU A 145 -7.12 15.14 -2.63
N GLY A 146 -8.00 15.79 -3.38
CA GLY A 146 -7.73 17.09 -4.00
C GLY A 146 -6.79 17.04 -5.20
N ALA A 147 -6.19 15.90 -5.54
CA ALA A 147 -5.26 15.72 -6.66
C ALA A 147 -5.89 16.09 -8.02
N HIS A 148 -7.14 15.67 -8.24
CA HIS A 148 -7.87 15.92 -9.48
C HIS A 148 -9.32 16.30 -9.21
N PRO A 149 -9.65 17.60 -9.11
CA PRO A 149 -11.02 18.01 -8.87
C PRO A 149 -11.96 17.53 -9.99
N ILE A 150 -13.16 17.10 -9.61
CA ILE A 150 -14.25 16.80 -10.52
C ILE A 150 -15.13 18.05 -10.62
N SER A 151 -15.30 18.57 -11.83
CA SER A 151 -16.13 19.76 -12.05
C SER A 151 -17.58 19.49 -11.65
N GLY A 152 -18.12 20.38 -10.80
CA GLY A 152 -19.47 20.30 -10.27
C GLY A 152 -19.61 19.54 -8.94
N LEU A 153 -18.51 19.02 -8.37
CA LEU A 153 -18.48 18.48 -7.01
C LEU A 153 -17.84 19.47 -6.04
N SER A 154 -18.42 19.59 -4.86
CA SER A 154 -17.77 20.23 -3.71
C SER A 154 -16.45 19.54 -3.35
N ARG A 155 -15.45 20.30 -2.89
CA ARG A 155 -14.13 19.75 -2.54
C ARG A 155 -14.14 19.11 -1.16
N CYS A 156 -13.38 18.02 -1.02
CA CYS A 156 -12.99 17.52 0.30
C CYS A 156 -11.99 18.51 0.92
N GLN A 157 -12.30 19.05 2.09
CA GLN A 157 -11.56 20.18 2.68
C GLN A 157 -10.26 19.78 3.37
N GLN A 158 -10.06 18.50 3.68
CA GLN A 158 -8.87 18.04 4.41
C GLN A 158 -8.11 17.00 3.61
N TYR A 159 -6.78 17.18 3.60
CA TYR A 159 -5.86 16.25 3.01
C TYR A 159 -5.33 15.31 4.10
N PRO A 160 -5.56 13.99 4.00
CA PRO A 160 -5.14 13.05 5.04
C PRO A 160 -3.62 13.05 5.19
N SER A 161 -3.13 12.99 6.44
CA SER A 161 -1.69 13.07 6.74
C SER A 161 -0.86 11.90 6.20
N TRP A 162 -1.50 10.77 5.91
CA TRP A 162 -0.88 9.59 5.33
C TRP A 162 -0.79 9.63 3.80
N ALA A 163 -1.56 10.51 3.15
CA ALA A 163 -1.61 10.55 1.70
C ALA A 163 -0.34 11.18 1.11
N PRO A 164 0.12 10.68 -0.05
CA PRO A 164 1.38 11.10 -0.64
C PRO A 164 1.27 12.53 -1.18
N ALA A 165 2.14 13.42 -0.70
CA ALA A 165 2.16 14.83 -1.12
C ALA A 165 1.95 14.99 -2.63
N ILE A 166 0.98 15.84 -3.01
CA ILE A 166 0.67 16.06 -4.42
C ILE A 166 1.72 17.02 -4.96
N VAL A 167 2.64 16.47 -5.76
CA VAL A 167 3.66 17.23 -6.47
C VAL A 167 3.09 17.63 -7.82
N LEU A 168 2.89 18.93 -8.01
CA LEU A 168 2.60 19.49 -9.31
C LEU A 168 3.91 19.66 -10.08
N ALA A 169 4.12 18.84 -11.10
CA ALA A 169 5.16 19.12 -12.09
C ALA A 169 4.69 20.30 -12.95
N ASP A 170 5.54 21.32 -13.11
CA ASP A 170 5.32 22.42 -14.05
C ASP A 170 5.51 21.91 -15.47
N VAL A 171 4.45 21.29 -16.00
CA VAL A 171 4.39 20.79 -17.37
C VAL A 171 3.50 21.76 -18.16
N PRO A 172 4.06 22.48 -19.16
CA PRO A 172 3.29 23.40 -19.98
C PRO A 172 2.10 22.70 -20.64
N GLY A 173 0.89 23.25 -20.44
CA GLY A 173 -0.35 22.71 -21.01
C GLY A 173 -1.02 21.62 -20.17
N ASP A 174 -0.53 21.33 -18.95
CA ASP A 174 -1.27 20.50 -18.02
C ASP A 174 -2.41 21.32 -17.38
N GLU A 175 -3.63 21.11 -17.88
CA GLU A 175 -4.85 21.76 -17.36
C GLU A 175 -5.01 21.58 -15.84
N ARG A 176 -4.42 20.53 -15.24
CA ARG A 176 -4.43 20.29 -13.80
C ARG A 176 -3.53 21.26 -13.06
N TYR A 177 -2.33 21.49 -13.58
CA TYR A 177 -1.42 22.49 -13.04
C TYR A 177 -2.07 23.87 -13.09
N ASP A 178 -2.69 24.21 -14.22
CA ASP A 178 -3.35 25.51 -14.38
C ASP A 178 -4.56 25.69 -13.46
N ALA A 179 -5.41 24.67 -13.30
CA ALA A 179 -6.54 24.72 -12.38
C ALA A 179 -6.08 24.88 -10.93
N VAL A 180 -5.13 24.05 -10.47
CA VAL A 180 -4.63 24.14 -9.09
C VAL A 180 -3.86 25.44 -8.86
N ARG A 181 -3.08 25.91 -9.84
CA ARG A 181 -2.39 27.21 -9.76
C ARG A 181 -3.39 28.36 -9.66
N ALA A 182 -4.47 28.33 -10.45
CA ALA A 182 -5.53 29.35 -10.39
C ALA A 182 -6.25 29.35 -9.04
N ASP A 183 -6.46 28.18 -8.43
CA ASP A 183 -7.06 28.06 -7.10
C ASP A 183 -6.10 28.52 -6.00
N LEU A 184 -4.84 28.10 -6.04
CA LEU A 184 -3.79 28.56 -5.11
C LEU A 184 -3.60 30.08 -5.18
N ALA A 185 -3.70 30.66 -6.38
CA ALA A 185 -3.65 32.11 -6.57
C ALA A 185 -4.87 32.84 -5.98
N ARG A 186 -6.02 32.16 -5.91
CA ARG A 186 -7.25 32.72 -5.32
C ARG A 186 -7.27 32.56 -3.80
N ASP A 187 -6.90 31.39 -3.31
CA ASP A 187 -6.83 31.04 -1.90
C ASP A 187 -5.77 29.94 -1.67
N PRO A 188 -4.61 30.29 -1.07
CA PRO A 188 -3.56 29.32 -0.77
C PRO A 188 -4.00 28.20 0.19
N ALA A 189 -5.04 28.40 1.01
CA ALA A 189 -5.56 27.40 1.92
C ALA A 189 -6.53 26.41 1.25
N SER A 190 -6.99 26.72 0.03
CA SER A 190 -7.99 25.93 -0.70
C SER A 190 -7.47 24.60 -1.25
N VAL A 191 -6.16 24.36 -1.19
CA VAL A 191 -5.53 23.15 -1.70
C VAL A 191 -4.56 22.55 -0.66
N PRO A 192 -5.09 21.92 0.41
CA PRO A 192 -4.27 21.33 1.45
C PRO A 192 -3.39 20.20 0.88
N GLY A 193 -2.13 20.12 1.32
CA GLY A 193 -1.19 19.06 0.91
C GLY A 193 -0.39 19.34 -0.36
N TYR A 194 -0.65 20.45 -1.06
CA TYR A 194 0.11 20.84 -2.24
C TYR A 194 1.46 21.47 -1.87
N ARG A 195 2.52 21.03 -2.56
CA ARG A 195 3.82 21.70 -2.56
C ARG A 195 4.15 22.08 -4.00
N VAL A 196 4.40 23.37 -4.24
CA VAL A 196 4.98 23.82 -5.50
C VAL A 196 6.45 23.37 -5.49
N ALA A 197 6.86 22.57 -6.47
CA ALA A 197 8.28 22.27 -6.65
C ALA A 197 8.99 23.59 -7.01
N ALA A 198 9.97 23.98 -6.20
CA ALA A 198 10.82 25.13 -6.43
C ALA A 198 11.86 24.84 -7.53
#